data_AF-A0A9X3LV44-F1
#
_entry.id   AF-A0A9X3LV44-F1
#
_cell.length_a   1.000
_cell.length_b   1.000
_cell.length_c   1.000
_cell.angle_alpha   90.00
_cell.angle_beta   90.00
_cell.angle_gamma   90.00
#
_symmetry.space_group_name_H-M   'P 1'
#
loop_
_entity.id
_entity.type
_entity.pdbx_description
1 polymer ?
#
loop_
_entity_poly.entity_id
_entity_poly.type
_entity_poly.pdbx_seq_one_letter_code
_entity_poly.pdbx_strand_id
1 'polypeptide(L)' 'MNLDAIVGQLSQFFSDGIGKMIADFLWSLYTILFPANAPGATPVEIPN' A
#
# COMPACT_ATOMS: atom_id res chain seq x y z
N MET A 1 -20.46 17.82 8.95
CA MET A 1 -19.61 16.61 9.00
C MET A 1 -18.50 16.89 10.00
N ASN A 2 -18.36 16.07 11.03
CA ASN A 2 -17.34 16.24 12.05
C ASN A 2 -16.11 15.43 11.64
N LEU A 3 -15.03 16.11 11.23
CA LEU A 3 -13.82 15.47 10.72
C LEU A 3 -13.15 14.59 11.80
N ASP A 4 -13.29 14.95 13.07
CA ASP A 4 -12.76 14.18 14.20
C ASP A 4 -13.41 12.80 14.32
N ALA A 5 -14.70 12.69 14.01
CA ALA A 5 -15.41 11.42 14.02
C ALA A 5 -14.95 10.48 12.89
N ILE A 6 -14.59 11.05 11.73
CA ILE A 6 -14.06 10.30 10.58
C ILE A 6 -12.65 9.79 10.91
N VAL A 7 -11.80 10.65 11.46
CA VAL A 7 -10.43 10.28 11.87
C VAL A 7 -10.44 9.26 13.00
N GLY A 8 -11.34 9.40 13.97
CA GLY A 8 -11.51 8.43 15.06
C GLY A 8 -11.90 7.04 14.55
N GLN A 9 -12.89 6.95 13.66
CA GLN A 9 -13.30 5.68 13.06
C GLN A 9 -12.22 5.05 12.19
N LEU A 10 -11.47 5.84 11.43
CA LEU A 10 -10.33 5.36 10.65
C LEU A 10 -9.22 4.83 11.57
N SER A 11 -8.85 5.59 12.60
CA SER A 11 -7.85 5.16 13.56
C SER A 11 -8.25 3.86 14.27
N GLN A 12 -9.53 3.72 14.61
CA GLN A 12 -10.06 2.52 15.25
C GLN A 12 -10.09 1.34 14.28
N PHE A 13 -10.47 1.55 13.02
CA PHE A 13 -10.39 0.55 11.95
C PHE A 13 -8.96 0.06 11.69
N PHE A 14 -7.96 0.96 11.75
CA PHE A 14 -6.54 0.61 11.64
C PHE A 14 -5.98 -0.05 12.90
N SER A 15 -6.58 0.20 14.08
CA SER A 15 -6.13 -0.35 15.37
C SER A 15 -6.76 -1.71 15.68
N ASP A 16 -8.01 -1.93 15.30
CA ASP A 16 -8.64 -3.25 15.34
C ASP A 16 -7.95 -4.13 14.30
N GLY A 17 -7.61 -5.37 14.68
CA GLY A 17 -6.64 -6.23 13.97
C GLY A 17 -6.88 -6.45 12.47
N ILE A 18 -8.07 -6.12 11.95
CA ILE A 18 -8.40 -6.11 10.52
C ILE A 18 -7.55 -5.08 9.76
N GLY A 19 -7.39 -3.85 10.26
CA GLY A 19 -6.62 -2.82 9.55
C GLY A 19 -5.14 -3.17 9.43
N LYS A 20 -4.56 -3.75 10.50
CA LYS A 20 -3.22 -4.33 10.46
C LYS A 20 -3.14 -5.51 9.48
N MET A 21 -4.11 -6.43 9.51
CA MET A 21 -4.16 -7.57 8.59
C MET A 21 -4.21 -7.11 7.12
N ILE A 22 -5.01 -6.09 6.81
CA ILE A 22 -5.09 -5.52 5.46
C ILE A 22 -3.77 -4.88 5.07
N ALA A 23 -3.15 -4.10 5.96
CA ALA A 23 -1.86 -3.48 5.71
C ALA A 23 -0.77 -4.53 5.44
N ASP A 24 -0.70 -5.58 6.26
CA ASP A 24 0.26 -6.69 6.09
C ASP A 24 0.01 -7.43 4.77
N PHE A 25 -1.25 -7.65 4.40
CA PHE A 25 -1.62 -8.27 3.12
C PHE A 25 -1.23 -7.42 1.92
N LEU A 26 -1.55 -6.12 1.94
CA LEU A 26 -1.18 -5.17 0.88
C LEU A 26 0.34 -5.05 0.75
N TRP A 27 1.05 -5.02 1.88
CA TRP A 27 2.51 -4.99 1.90
C TRP A 27 3.09 -6.27 1.29
N SER A 28 2.55 -7.44 1.65
CA SER A 28 2.98 -8.71 1.05
C SER A 28 2.76 -8.73 -0.46
N LEU A 29 1.59 -8.29 -0.94
CA LEU A 29 1.31 -8.20 -2.38
C LEU A 29 2.26 -7.25 -3.08
N TYR A 30 2.51 -6.08 -2.50
CA TYR A 30 3.45 -5.10 -3.05
C TYR A 30 4.85 -5.69 -3.17
N THR A 31 5.34 -6.37 -2.13
CA THR A 31 6.69 -6.96 -2.15
C THR A 31 6.81 -8.10 -3.17
N ILE A 32 5.73 -8.83 -3.45
CA ILE A 32 5.69 -9.89 -4.47
C ILE A 32 5.68 -9.30 -5.88
N LEU A 33 4.85 -8.28 -6.12
CA LEU A 33 4.69 -7.67 -7.45
C LEU A 33 5.86 -6.75 -7.82
N PHE A 34 6.43 -6.08 -6.83
CA PHE A 34 7.53 -5.12 -6.96
C PHE A 34 8.68 -5.51 -6.03
N PRO A 35 9.39 -6.60 -6.34
CA PRO A 35 10.46 -7.07 -5.48
C PRO A 35 11.63 -6.07 -5.51
N ALA A 36 12.30 -5.88 -4.37
CA ALA A 36 13.37 -4.88 -4.25
C ALA A 36 14.60 -5.17 -5.14
N ASN A 37 14.76 -6.41 -5.60
CA ASN A 37 15.79 -6.84 -6.54
C ASN A 37 15.32 -6.77 -8.01
N ALA A 38 14.19 -6.13 -8.30
CA ALA A 38 13.73 -5.93 -9.67
C ALA A 38 14.82 -5.21 -10.48
N PRO A 39 15.02 -5.62 -11.75
CA PRO A 39 15.97 -4.93 -12.61
C PRO A 39 15.59 -3.45 -12.71
N GLY A 40 16.60 -2.58 -12.63
CA GLY A 40 16.40 -1.14 -12.76
C GLY A 40 15.70 -0.81 -14.07
N ALA A 41 14.92 0.27 -14.09
CA ALA A 41 14.24 0.72 -15.30
C ALA A 41 15.26 0.89 -16.44
N THR A 42 15.08 0.15 -17.53
CA THR A 42 15.88 0.30 -18.75
C THR A 42 15.21 1.31 -19.68
N PRO A 43 15.99 2.13 -20.42
CA PRO A 43 15.44 2.96 -21.48
C PRO A 43 14.61 2.12 -22.45
N VAL A 44 13.40 2.59 -22.79
CA VAL A 44 12.60 2.03 -23.87
C VAL A 44 12.90 2.85 -25.12
N GLU A 45 13.64 2.26 -26.05
CA GLU A 45 13.91 2.87 -27.35
C GLU A 45 12.60 3.00 -28.13
N ILE A 46 12.11 4.23 -28.31
CA ILE A 46 10.95 4.51 -29.16
C ILE A 46 11.46 4.60 -30.61
N PRO A 47 10.94 3.79 -31.56
CA PRO A 47 11.35 3.90 -32.96
C PRO A 47 11.03 5.28 -33.51
N ASN A 48 12.01 5.93 -34.17
CA ASN A 48 11.80 7.14 -34.96
C ASN A 48 11.10 6.84 -36.28
#